data_AF-A0A3D2FAZ4-F1
#
_entry.id   AF-A0A3D2FAZ4-F1
#
_cell.length_a   1.000
_cell.length_b   1.000
_cell.length_c   1.000
_cell.angle_alpha   90.00
_cell.angle_beta   90.00
_cell.angle_gamma   90.00
#
_symmetry.space_group_name_H-M   'P 1'
#
loop_
_entity.id
_entity.type
_entity.pdbx_description
1 polymer ?
#
loop_
_entity_poly.entity_id
_entity_poly.type
_entity_poly.pdbx_seq_one_letter_code
_entity_poly.pdbx_strand_id
1 'polypeptide(L)'
;MHPAPSVIIFTTFSGLGFGLLFWLGIDPTPPKGWVAFVFWLIAYAMAVGGLLSSTFHLGRPERFLKAFSQWRSSWLSREGIAAVTTLVAMGLY
;
A
#
# COMPACT_ATOMS: atom_id res chain seq x y z
N MET A 1 4.97 19.57 16.35
CA MET A 1 4.09 18.44 15.94
C MET A 1 4.86 17.15 16.19
N HIS A 2 4.29 16.18 16.91
CA HIS A 2 4.87 14.85 17.08
C HIS A 2 4.12 13.88 16.15
N PRO A 3 4.72 13.46 15.01
CA PRO A 3 4.05 12.57 14.07
C PRO A 3 3.72 11.24 14.75
N ALA A 4 2.53 10.72 14.49
CA ALA A 4 2.15 9.42 15.01
C ALA A 4 3.06 8.34 14.41
N PRO A 5 3.61 7.41 15.23
CA PRO A 5 4.48 6.34 14.73
C PRO A 5 3.85 5.52 13.60
N SER A 6 2.53 5.30 13.65
CA SER A 6 1.78 4.61 12.61
C SER A 6 1.84 5.28 11.24
N VAL A 7 1.92 6.62 11.20
CA VAL A 7 2.03 7.40 9.96
C VAL A 7 3.44 7.31 9.39
N ILE A 8 4.47 7.30 10.24
CA ILE A 8 5.87 7.09 9.79
C ILE A 8 6.03 5.70 9.18
N ILE A 9 5.47 4.67 9.84
CA ILE A 9 5.48 3.30 9.32
C ILE A 9 4.70 3.24 8.01
N PHE A 10 3.52 3.85 7.94
CA PHE A 10 2.67 3.88 6.74
C PHE A 10 3.42 4.46 5.55
N THR A 11 4.00 5.65 5.69
CA THR A 11 4.67 6.32 4.56
C THR A 11 5.92 5.56 4.13
N THR A 12 6.70 5.05 5.08
CA THR A 12 7.94 4.30 4.79
C THR A 12 7.63 2.99 4.07
N PHE A 13 6.73 2.17 4.63
CA PHE A 13 6.44 0.84 4.09
C PHE A 13 5.59 0.90 2.82
N SER A 14 4.64 1.83 2.71
CA SER A 14 3.87 2.03 1.48
C SER A 14 4.75 2.56 0.36
N GLY A 15 5.65 3.52 0.66
CA GLY A 15 6.61 4.03 -0.32
C GLY A 15 7.53 2.93 -0.85
N LEU A 16 8.10 2.12 0.04
CA LEU A 16 8.95 1.00 -0.36
C LEU A 16 8.17 -0.09 -1.10
N GLY A 17 7.00 -0.49 -0.59
CA GLY A 17 6.19 -1.56 -1.17
C GLY A 17 5.65 -1.22 -2.56
N PHE A 18 4.89 -0.12 -2.68
CA PHE A 18 4.35 0.29 -3.98
C PHE A 18 5.45 0.72 -4.95
N GLY A 19 6.52 1.37 -4.45
CA GLY A 19 7.67 1.74 -5.27
C GLY A 19 8.39 0.52 -5.87
N LEU A 20 8.59 -0.53 -5.08
CA LEU A 20 9.21 -1.76 -5.55
C LEU A 20 8.29 -2.53 -6.51
N LEU A 21 6.98 -2.62 -6.24
CA LEU A 21 6.01 -3.20 -7.17
C LEU A 21 6.02 -2.47 -8.53
N PHE A 22 6.04 -1.13 -8.49
CA PHE A 22 6.14 -0.32 -9.70
C PHE A 22 7.44 -0.61 -10.45
N TRP A 23 8.58 -0.60 -9.75
CA TRP A 23 9.89 -0.84 -10.35
C TRP A 23 9.97 -2.22 -11.04
N LEU A 24 9.50 -3.28 -10.36
CA LEU A 24 9.45 -4.63 -10.94
C LEU A 24 8.60 -4.70 -12.22
N GLY A 25 7.56 -3.86 -12.33
CA GLY A 25 6.68 -3.81 -13.50
C GLY A 25 7.24 -3.02 -14.69
N ILE A 26 8.12 -2.04 -14.44
CA ILE A 26 8.71 -1.20 -15.50
C ILE A 26 10.14 -1.58 -15.88
N ASP A 27 10.82 -2.39 -15.05
CA ASP A 27 12.17 -2.88 -15.32
C ASP A 27 12.18 -3.63 -16.68
N PRO A 28 13.01 -3.23 -17.66
CA PRO A 28 13.11 -3.91 -18.95
C PRO A 28 13.73 -5.31 -18.83
N THR A 29 14.41 -5.59 -17.73
CA THR A 29 15.12 -6.84 -17.45
C THR A 29 14.79 -7.36 -16.05
N PRO A 30 13.49 -7.57 -15.72
CA PRO A 30 13.11 -7.88 -14.36
C PRO A 30 13.64 -9.27 -13.96
N PRO A 31 13.91 -9.50 -12.67
CA PRO A 31 14.23 -10.83 -12.17
C PRO A 31 13.13 -11.83 -12.55
N LYS A 32 13.49 -13.10 -12.70
CA LYS A 32 12.57 -14.19 -13.10
C LYS A 32 12.56 -15.31 -12.06
N GLY A 33 11.51 -16.13 -12.11
CA GLY A 33 11.34 -17.29 -11.23
C GLY A 33 11.29 -16.90 -9.75
N TRP A 34 11.96 -17.68 -8.90
CA TRP A 34 11.92 -17.49 -7.44
C TRP A 34 12.43 -16.14 -6.96
N VAL A 35 13.43 -15.55 -7.64
CA VAL A 35 13.94 -14.23 -7.29
C VAL A 35 12.87 -13.16 -7.50
N ALA A 36 12.15 -13.23 -8.62
CA ALA A 36 11.02 -12.34 -8.90
C ALA A 36 9.94 -12.46 -7.82
N PHE A 37 9.59 -13.69 -7.46
CA PHE A 37 8.58 -13.98 -6.45
C PHE A 37 8.97 -13.42 -5.08
N VAL A 38 10.23 -13.56 -4.65
CA VAL A 38 10.69 -13.03 -3.35
C VAL A 38 10.61 -11.50 -3.32
N PHE A 39 11.06 -10.82 -4.38
CA PHE A 39 10.95 -9.36 -4.45
C PHE A 39 9.49 -8.90 -4.47
N TRP A 40 8.64 -9.57 -5.26
CA TRP A 40 7.21 -9.31 -5.26
C TRP A 40 6.60 -9.53 -3.86
N LEU A 41 6.92 -10.63 -3.18
CA LEU A 41 6.39 -10.95 -1.86
C LEU A 41 6.80 -9.91 -0.81
N ILE A 42 8.06 -9.47 -0.83
CA ILE A 42 8.56 -8.38 0.03
C ILE A 42 7.78 -7.10 -0.28
N ALA A 43 7.70 -6.70 -1.55
CA ALA A 43 7.02 -5.48 -1.96
C ALA A 43 5.54 -5.48 -1.56
N TYR A 44 4.85 -6.59 -1.80
CA TYR A 44 3.45 -6.80 -1.47
C TYR A 44 3.21 -6.77 0.04
N ALA A 45 4.02 -7.50 0.82
CA ALA A 45 3.92 -7.51 2.28
C ALA A 45 4.18 -6.13 2.88
N MET A 46 5.14 -5.38 2.35
CA MET A 46 5.40 -4.00 2.78
C MET A 46 4.26 -3.06 2.43
N ALA A 47 3.71 -3.13 1.22
CA ALA A 47 2.58 -2.28 0.81
C ALA A 47 1.32 -2.57 1.64
N VAL A 48 0.99 -3.85 1.86
CA VAL A 48 -0.13 -4.26 2.73
C VAL A 48 0.12 -3.81 4.17
N GLY A 49 1.31 -4.09 4.72
CA GLY A 49 1.67 -3.72 6.09
C GLY A 49 1.64 -2.21 6.33
N GLY A 50 2.13 -1.43 5.36
CA GLY A 50 2.04 0.03 5.38
C GLY A 50 0.58 0.49 5.37
N LEU A 51 -0.23 0.00 4.43
CA LEU A 51 -1.64 0.40 4.33
C LEU A 51 -2.44 0.03 5.60
N LEU A 52 -2.20 -1.14 6.18
CA LEU A 52 -2.78 -1.54 7.47
C LEU A 52 -2.31 -0.63 8.60
N SER A 53 -1.05 -0.19 8.61
CA SER A 53 -0.57 0.69 9.69
C SER A 53 -1.31 2.03 9.72
N SER A 54 -1.79 2.51 8.56
CA SER A 54 -2.57 3.75 8.46
C SER A 54 -3.87 3.70 9.28
N THR A 55 -4.48 2.52 9.46
CA THR A 55 -5.77 2.41 10.19
C THR A 55 -5.61 2.68 11.67
N PHE A 56 -4.42 2.48 12.25
CA PHE A 56 -4.14 2.78 13.66
C PHE A 56 -4.02 4.29 13.95
N HIS A 57 -3.97 5.13 12.92
CA HIS A 57 -4.04 6.59 13.10
C HIS A 57 -5.49 7.12 13.13
N LEU A 58 -6.47 6.27 12.79
CA LEU A 58 -7.88 6.68 12.83
C LEU A 58 -8.36 6.81 14.28
N GLY A 59 -9.13 7.85 14.57
CA GLY A 59 -9.77 8.01 15.88
C GLY A 59 -10.83 6.94 16.19
N ARG A 60 -11.36 6.26 15.17
CA ARG A 60 -12.32 5.13 15.27
C ARG A 60 -11.93 4.05 14.25
N PRO A 61 -10.92 3.22 14.54
CA PRO A 61 -10.36 2.26 13.59
C PRO A 61 -11.39 1.22 13.13
N GLU A 62 -12.39 0.89 13.94
CA GLU A 62 -13.49 -0.01 13.59
C GLU A 62 -14.35 0.50 12.42
N ARG A 63 -14.22 1.79 12.08
CA ARG A 63 -14.94 2.44 10.97
C ARG A 63 -14.07 2.67 9.74
N PHE A 64 -12.90 2.03 9.63
CA PHE A 64 -11.97 2.27 8.52
C PHE A 64 -12.62 2.14 7.13
N LEU A 65 -13.58 1.22 6.96
CA LEU A 65 -14.31 1.06 5.70
C LEU A 65 -15.04 2.32 5.24
N LYS A 66 -15.46 3.19 6.18
CA LYS A 66 -16.12 4.46 5.84
C LYS A 66 -15.16 5.42 5.13
N ALA A 67 -13.84 5.25 5.27
CA ALA A 67 -12.85 6.07 4.59
C ALA A 67 -12.95 5.96 3.05
N PHE A 68 -13.53 4.87 2.52
CA PHE A 68 -13.72 4.67 1.09
C PHE A 68 -15.02 5.31 0.53
N SER A 69 -15.93 5.75 1.40
CA SER A 69 -17.26 6.21 0.98
C SER A 69 -17.27 7.57 0.27
N GLN A 70 -16.30 8.44 0.56
CA GLN A 70 -16.26 9.82 0.07
C GLN A 70 -15.34 10.01 -1.14
N TRP A 71 -15.21 9.00 -2.01
CA TRP A 71 -14.27 9.03 -3.14
C TRP A 71 -14.49 10.19 -4.12
N ARG A 72 -15.70 10.75 -4.21
CA ARG A 72 -15.98 11.90 -5.09
C ARG A 72 -15.37 13.20 -4.58
N SER A 73 -15.32 13.41 -3.27
CA SER A 73 -14.87 14.68 -2.66
C SER A 73 -13.55 14.58 -1.90
N SER A 74 -13.17 13.38 -1.45
CA SER A 74 -11.97 13.15 -0.66
C SER A 74 -10.84 12.57 -1.50
N TRP A 75 -9.74 13.32 -1.60
CA TRP A 75 -8.50 12.86 -2.21
C TRP A 75 -7.97 11.59 -1.53
N LEU A 76 -7.92 11.59 -0.19
CA LEU A 76 -7.47 10.45 0.61
C LEU A 76 -8.31 9.19 0.35
N SER A 77 -9.62 9.34 0.16
CA SER A 77 -10.49 8.21 -0.18
C SER A 77 -10.12 7.60 -1.55
N ARG A 78 -9.73 8.43 -2.53
CA ARG A 78 -9.30 7.94 -3.85
C ARG A 78 -7.97 7.22 -3.76
N GLU A 79 -7.00 7.77 -3.01
CA GLU A 79 -5.70 7.11 -2.78
C GLU A 79 -5.88 5.75 -2.11
N GLY A 80 -6.74 5.67 -1.08
CA GLY A 80 -7.05 4.41 -0.41
C GLY A 80 -7.68 3.38 -1.36
N ILE A 81 -8.64 3.80 -2.21
CA ILE A 81 -9.22 2.91 -3.22
C ILE A 81 -8.13 2.45 -4.19
N ALA A 82 -7.37 3.38 -4.79
CA ALA A 82 -6.32 3.07 -5.75
C ALA A 82 -5.30 2.07 -5.20
N ALA A 83 -4.83 2.28 -3.96
CA ALA A 83 -3.92 1.38 -3.26
C ALA A 83 -4.50 -0.04 -3.13
N VAL A 84 -5.76 -0.17 -2.67
CA VAL A 84 -6.42 -1.47 -2.52
C VAL A 84 -6.63 -2.16 -3.87
N THR A 85 -7.12 -1.46 -4.91
CA THR A 85 -7.26 -2.04 -6.25
C THR A 85 -5.92 -2.49 -6.83
N THR A 86 -4.84 -1.73 -6.59
CA THR A 86 -3.50 -2.11 -7.03
C THR A 86 -3.05 -3.40 -6.36
N LEU A 87 -3.23 -3.52 -5.04
CA LEU A 87 -2.90 -4.74 -4.30
C LEU A 87 -3.74 -5.94 -4.77
N VAL A 88 -5.04 -5.76 -4.99
CA VAL A 88 -5.88 -6.84 -5.53
C VAL A 88 -5.40 -7.27 -6.91
N ALA A 89 -5.11 -6.34 -7.81
CA ALA A 89 -4.60 -6.65 -9.14
C ALA A 89 -3.25 -7.39 -9.07
N MET A 90 -2.33 -6.93 -8.24
CA MET A 90 -1.00 -7.54 -8.07
C MET A 90 -1.04 -8.88 -7.35
N GLY A 91 -2.03 -9.12 -6.50
CA GLY A 91 -2.25 -10.39 -5.81
C GLY A 91 -2.85 -11.49 -6.70
N LEU A 92 -3.55 -11.09 -7.76
CA LEU A 92 -4.18 -11.99 -8.73
C LEU A 92 -3.29 -12.31 -9.94
N TYR A 93 -2.31 -11.45 -10.23
CA TYR A 93 -1.32 -11.63 -11.28
C TYR A 93 -0.29 -12.69 -10.92
#